data_AF-A0A1H5WMX0-F1
#
_entry.id   AF-A0A1H5WMX0-F1
#
_cell.length_a   1.000
_cell.length_b   1.000
_cell.length_c   1.000
_cell.angle_alpha   90.00
_cell.angle_beta   90.00
_cell.angle_gamma   90.00
#
_symmetry.space_group_name_H-M   'P 1'
#
loop_
_entity.id
_entity.type
_entity.pdbx_description
1 polymer ?
#
loop_
_entity_poly.entity_id
_entity_poly.type
_entity_poly.pdbx_seq_one_letter_code
_entity_poly.pdbx_strand_id
1 'polypeptide(L)'
;MKTFNPSSSAAFDLHHFSGIVEESGKNLETRVSGGGGGGATYQGTGGTAPISITSKTVIHDQLFLTNSEGKERSFQLQDFNIACRKGNEVTVFWGIKKGKSKGSYLAVKNHTTEQLFFDENEVSKMFLNLWLQGLIVLGGVMAIFVISYLGYIIGPGLFFLAWRRWQTAKKEVADFKQSIRELPFD
;
A
#
# COMPACT_ATOMS: atom_id res chain seq x y z
N MET A 1 7.00 -7.67 19.24
CA MET A 1 5.72 -7.07 18.76
C MET A 1 5.74 -5.59 19.14
N LYS A 2 5.48 -4.68 18.20
CA LYS A 2 5.51 -3.23 18.45
C LYS A 2 4.19 -2.61 17.98
N THR A 3 3.49 -1.91 18.86
CA THR A 3 2.22 -1.25 18.52
C THR A 3 2.48 0.15 17.99
N PHE A 4 1.82 0.52 16.90
CA PHE A 4 1.82 1.86 16.33
C PHE A 4 0.42 2.46 16.46
N ASN A 5 0.35 3.74 16.82
CA ASN A 5 -0.91 4.47 16.95
C ASN A 5 -0.91 5.70 16.04
N PRO A 6 -1.27 5.55 14.76
CA PRO A 6 -1.31 6.66 13.83
C PRO A 6 -2.36 7.70 14.23
N SER A 7 -2.10 8.98 13.99
CA SER A 7 -3.05 10.05 14.35
C SER A 7 -4.36 10.01 13.54
N SER A 8 -4.32 9.42 12.35
CA SER A 8 -5.41 9.51 11.36
C SER A 8 -6.09 8.17 11.06
N SER A 9 -5.71 7.08 11.72
CA SER A 9 -6.24 5.74 11.49
C SER A 9 -6.26 4.92 12.80
N ALA A 10 -6.75 3.68 12.74
CA ALA A 10 -6.74 2.79 13.90
C ALA A 10 -5.31 2.31 14.21
N ALA A 11 -4.99 2.20 15.50
CA ALA A 11 -3.77 1.56 15.96
C ALA A 11 -3.59 0.16 15.33
N PHE A 12 -2.34 -0.24 15.11
CA PHE A 12 -2.01 -1.54 14.56
C PHE A 12 -0.77 -2.12 15.24
N ASP A 13 -0.72 -3.45 15.28
CA ASP A 13 0.40 -4.18 15.82
C ASP A 13 1.31 -4.64 14.69
N LEU A 14 2.59 -4.30 14.81
CA LEU A 14 3.63 -4.77 13.91
C LEU A 14 4.15 -6.11 14.39
N HIS A 15 4.01 -7.09 13.51
CA HIS A 15 4.57 -8.42 13.64
C HIS A 15 5.70 -8.60 12.64
N HIS A 16 6.62 -9.49 12.97
CA HIS A 16 7.70 -9.87 12.09
C HIS A 16 8.00 -11.36 12.23
N PHE A 17 8.67 -11.90 11.23
CA PHE A 17 9.24 -13.24 11.26
C PHE A 17 10.57 -13.19 10.52
N SER A 18 11.65 -13.59 11.19
CA SER A 18 12.98 -13.68 10.62
C SER A 18 13.38 -15.14 10.45
N GLY A 19 14.09 -15.45 9.38
CA GLY A 19 14.60 -16.79 9.14
C GLY A 19 15.45 -16.87 7.88
N ILE A 20 16.02 -18.05 7.68
CA ILE A 20 16.75 -18.41 6.47
C ILE A 20 15.74 -18.84 5.40
N VAL A 21 15.91 -18.34 4.18
CA VAL A 21 15.14 -18.76 3.02
C VAL A 21 15.55 -20.19 2.67
N GLU A 22 14.61 -21.13 2.76
CA GLU A 22 14.81 -22.50 2.28
C GLU A 22 14.44 -22.65 0.81
N GLU A 23 13.41 -21.94 0.38
CA GLU A 23 12.92 -21.93 -1.00
C GLU A 23 12.29 -20.57 -1.33
N SER A 24 12.46 -20.12 -2.58
CA SER A 24 11.82 -18.93 -3.11
C SER A 24 11.21 -19.20 -4.49
N GLY A 25 10.01 -18.64 -4.71
CA GLY A 25 9.30 -18.70 -5.99
C GLY A 25 8.89 -17.30 -6.43
N LYS A 26 8.87 -17.05 -7.74
CA LYS A 26 8.43 -15.77 -8.32
C LYS A 26 7.56 -16.03 -9.53
N ASN A 27 6.32 -15.55 -9.48
CA ASN A 27 5.34 -15.66 -10.56
C ASN A 27 4.91 -14.27 -11.02
N LEU A 28 4.67 -14.12 -12.33
CA LEU A 28 4.19 -12.87 -12.92
C LEU A 28 2.78 -13.08 -13.49
N GLU A 29 1.85 -12.20 -13.13
CA GLU A 29 0.48 -12.17 -13.64
C GLU A 29 0.26 -10.86 -14.40
N THR A 30 0.01 -10.92 -15.71
CA THR A 30 -0.36 -9.72 -16.47
C THR A 30 -1.88 -9.61 -16.59
N ARG A 31 -2.45 -8.58 -15.97
CA ARG A 31 -3.85 -8.20 -16.09
C ARG A 31 -4.01 -7.22 -17.24
N VAL A 32 -4.84 -7.56 -18.23
CA VAL A 32 -5.15 -6.68 -19.36
C VAL A 32 -6.63 -6.30 -19.29
N SER A 33 -6.92 -5.01 -19.31
CA SER A 33 -8.27 -4.45 -19.29
C SER A 33 -8.45 -3.54 -20.51
N GLY A 34 -9.47 -3.81 -21.31
CA GLY A 34 -9.82 -2.98 -22.47
C GLY A 34 -11.24 -2.45 -22.34
N GLY A 35 -11.47 -1.21 -22.76
CA GLY A 35 -12.77 -0.57 -22.76
C GLY A 35 -12.90 0.51 -23.83
N GLY A 36 -14.12 0.76 -24.28
CA GLY A 36 -14.40 1.65 -25.40
C GLY A 36 -14.61 0.88 -26.71
N GLY A 37 -14.56 1.60 -27.81
CA GLY A 37 -14.99 1.09 -29.12
C GLY A 37 -16.48 1.30 -29.36
N GLY A 38 -16.78 1.74 -30.58
CA GLY A 38 -18.11 2.05 -31.07
C GLY A 38 -17.97 2.77 -32.40
N GLY A 39 -18.94 2.64 -33.29
CA GLY A 39 -18.88 3.34 -34.57
C GLY A 39 -20.25 3.43 -35.18
N ALA A 40 -20.52 4.56 -35.82
CA ALA A 40 -21.75 4.79 -36.55
C ALA A 40 -21.40 5.27 -37.95
N THR A 41 -22.10 4.72 -38.94
CA THR A 41 -22.00 5.15 -40.34
C THR A 41 -23.38 5.61 -40.82
N TYR A 42 -23.39 6.65 -41.63
CA TYR A 42 -24.56 7.18 -42.33
C TYR A 42 -24.15 7.68 -43.72
N GLN A 43 -24.81 7.14 -44.75
CA GLN A 43 -24.62 7.52 -46.16
C GLN A 43 -23.14 7.61 -46.61
N GLY A 44 -22.33 6.62 -46.24
CA GLY A 44 -20.92 6.54 -46.66
C GLY A 44 -19.93 7.36 -45.83
N THR A 45 -20.40 8.08 -44.79
CA THR A 45 -19.54 8.74 -43.80
C THR A 45 -19.79 8.17 -42.41
N GLY A 46 -18.78 8.13 -41.56
CA GLY A 46 -18.93 7.58 -40.22
C GLY A 46 -17.79 7.93 -39.28
N GLY A 47 -18.06 7.79 -37.99
CA GLY A 47 -17.09 8.02 -36.92
C GLY A 47 -16.91 6.77 -36.08
N THR A 48 -15.69 6.58 -35.57
CA THR A 48 -15.36 5.51 -34.63
C THR A 48 -14.87 6.11 -33.32
N ALA A 49 -15.35 5.59 -32.20
CA ALA A 49 -14.81 5.86 -30.89
C ALA A 49 -13.52 5.03 -30.69
N PRO A 50 -12.45 5.63 -30.13
CA PRO A 50 -11.22 4.92 -29.86
C PRO A 50 -11.43 3.83 -28.78
N ILE A 51 -10.64 2.77 -28.88
CA ILE A 51 -10.53 1.74 -27.85
C ILE A 51 -9.34 2.10 -26.96
N SER A 52 -9.52 1.99 -25.65
CA SER A 52 -8.44 2.13 -24.67
C SER A 52 -8.11 0.76 -24.09
N ILE A 53 -6.82 0.41 -24.10
CA ILE A 53 -6.31 -0.84 -23.53
C ILE A 53 -5.24 -0.48 -22.50
N THR A 54 -5.40 -1.02 -21.29
CA THR A 54 -4.46 -0.86 -20.19
C THR A 54 -4.04 -2.23 -19.69
N SER A 55 -2.74 -2.43 -19.48
CA SER A 55 -2.20 -3.65 -18.88
C SER A 55 -1.42 -3.34 -17.61
N LYS A 56 -1.53 -4.20 -16.59
CA LYS A 56 -0.74 -4.16 -15.36
C LYS A 56 -0.15 -5.54 -15.09
N THR A 57 1.16 -5.62 -14.89
CA THR A 57 1.81 -6.83 -14.38
C THR A 57 1.87 -6.78 -12.86
N VAL A 58 1.46 -7.87 -12.23
CA VAL A 58 1.50 -8.12 -10.79
C VAL A 58 2.55 -9.19 -10.53
N ILE A 59 3.43 -8.94 -9.57
CA ILE A 59 4.50 -9.88 -9.21
C ILE A 59 4.10 -10.57 -7.91
N HIS A 60 4.12 -11.90 -7.89
CA HIS A 60 3.85 -12.72 -6.73
C HIS A 60 5.16 -13.38 -6.27
N ASP A 61 5.65 -13.02 -5.09
CA ASP A 61 6.83 -13.61 -4.47
C ASP A 61 6.37 -14.61 -3.38
N GLN A 62 6.87 -15.84 -3.43
CA GLN A 62 6.63 -16.85 -2.41
C GLN A 62 7.94 -17.18 -1.70
N LEU A 63 7.93 -17.12 -0.37
CA LEU A 63 9.09 -17.40 0.47
C LEU A 63 8.75 -18.47 1.50
N PHE A 64 9.64 -19.45 1.66
CA PHE A 64 9.64 -20.38 2.77
C PHE A 64 10.80 -20.04 3.68
N LEU A 65 10.50 -19.58 4.89
CA LEU A 65 11.49 -19.12 5.87
C LEU A 65 11.51 -20.07 7.06
N THR A 66 12.71 -20.48 7.48
CA THR A 66 12.92 -21.28 8.69
C THR A 66 13.70 -20.45 9.71
N ASN A 67 13.14 -20.29 10.90
CA ASN A 67 13.80 -19.54 11.98
C ASN A 67 14.85 -20.42 12.70
N SER A 68 15.63 -19.82 13.60
CA SER A 68 16.64 -20.51 14.42
C SER A 68 16.07 -21.61 15.32
N GLU A 69 14.78 -21.56 15.65
CA GLU A 69 14.07 -22.59 16.41
C GLU A 69 13.62 -23.79 15.54
N GLY A 70 13.90 -23.76 14.23
CA GLY A 70 13.48 -24.80 13.28
C GLY A 70 12.00 -24.74 12.87
N LYS A 71 11.30 -23.64 13.17
CA LYS A 71 9.92 -23.41 12.70
C LYS A 71 9.95 -22.83 11.30
N GLU A 72 9.28 -23.52 10.38
CA GLU A 72 9.07 -23.04 9.02
C GLU A 72 7.78 -22.25 8.90
N ARG A 73 7.80 -21.17 8.10
CA ARG A 73 6.62 -20.42 7.72
C ARG A 73 6.71 -19.96 6.27
N SER A 74 5.60 -20.13 5.55
CA SER A 74 5.46 -19.62 4.19
C SER A 74 4.83 -18.23 4.15
N PHE A 75 5.27 -17.43 3.19
CA PHE A 75 4.80 -16.07 2.93
C PHE A 75 4.49 -15.92 1.45
N GLN A 76 3.33 -15.34 1.15
CA GLN A 76 2.92 -14.97 -0.20
C GLN A 76 2.82 -13.46 -0.26
N LEU A 77 3.75 -12.84 -0.96
CA LEU A 77 3.94 -11.42 -1.04
C LEU A 77 3.56 -10.95 -2.45
N GLN A 78 3.00 -9.75 -2.55
CA GLN A 78 2.58 -9.19 -3.83
C GLN A 78 3.28 -7.86 -4.08
N ASP A 79 3.81 -7.68 -5.28
CA ASP A 79 4.43 -6.45 -5.79
C ASP A 79 5.67 -5.97 -4.98
N PHE A 80 6.29 -6.85 -4.17
CA PHE A 80 7.57 -6.55 -3.50
C PHE A 80 8.77 -6.74 -4.43
N ASN A 81 8.68 -7.69 -5.38
CA ASN A 81 9.73 -8.06 -6.33
C ASN A 81 11.08 -8.34 -5.67
N ILE A 82 11.09 -9.20 -4.66
CA ILE A 82 12.28 -9.42 -3.84
C ILE A 82 13.29 -10.28 -4.61
N ALA A 83 14.55 -9.86 -4.61
CA ALA A 83 15.66 -10.69 -5.05
C ALA A 83 16.16 -11.50 -3.85
N CYS A 84 15.80 -12.78 -3.79
CA CYS A 84 16.21 -13.68 -2.72
C CYS A 84 16.41 -15.09 -3.27
N ARG A 85 17.28 -15.86 -2.62
CA ARG A 85 17.58 -17.24 -2.94
C ARG A 85 17.76 -18.02 -1.64
N LYS A 86 17.80 -19.36 -1.76
CA LYS A 86 18.09 -20.24 -0.64
C LYS A 86 19.37 -19.81 0.10
N GLY A 87 19.32 -19.79 1.42
CA GLY A 87 20.42 -19.41 2.31
C GLY A 87 20.46 -17.92 2.67
N ASN A 88 19.64 -17.07 2.04
CA ASN A 88 19.53 -15.67 2.45
C ASN A 88 18.77 -15.56 3.78
N GLU A 89 19.20 -14.63 4.62
CA GLU A 89 18.49 -14.27 5.83
C GLU A 89 17.51 -13.13 5.55
N VAL A 90 16.23 -13.35 5.85
CA VAL A 90 15.13 -12.45 5.49
C VAL A 90 14.20 -12.25 6.67
N THR A 91 13.77 -11.01 6.89
CA THR A 91 12.67 -10.66 7.80
C THR A 91 11.48 -10.11 7.03
N VAL A 92 10.31 -10.70 7.25
CA VAL A 92 9.02 -10.23 6.73
C VAL A 92 8.26 -9.51 7.84
N PHE A 93 7.74 -8.31 7.54
CA PHE A 93 6.96 -7.48 8.44
C PHE A 93 5.52 -7.35 7.97
N TRP A 94 4.55 -7.52 8.87
CA TRP A 94 3.13 -7.29 8.60
C TRP A 94 2.43 -6.56 9.75
N GLY A 95 1.42 -5.78 9.41
CA GLY A 95 0.67 -4.98 10.38
C GLY A 95 -0.76 -5.45 10.52
N ILE A 96 -1.21 -5.74 11.74
CA ILE A 96 -2.60 -6.11 12.04
C ILE A 96 -3.30 -4.94 12.72
N LYS A 97 -4.30 -4.34 12.07
CA LYS A 97 -5.10 -3.26 12.66
C LYS A 97 -5.90 -3.78 13.86
N LYS A 98 -6.05 -2.95 14.89
CA LYS A 98 -6.85 -3.25 16.07
C LYS A 98 -8.28 -3.66 15.66
N GLY A 99 -8.73 -4.81 16.16
CA GLY A 99 -10.03 -5.39 15.82
C GLY A 99 -10.05 -6.24 14.55
N LYS A 100 -8.89 -6.50 13.92
CA LYS A 100 -8.75 -7.46 12.82
C LYS A 100 -7.90 -8.66 13.25
N SER A 101 -8.15 -9.82 12.64
CA SER A 101 -7.40 -11.06 12.88
C SER A 101 -6.27 -11.28 11.87
N LYS A 102 -6.30 -10.59 10.74
CA LYS A 102 -5.29 -10.67 9.67
C LYS A 102 -4.86 -9.26 9.25
N GLY A 103 -3.65 -9.17 8.72
CA GLY A 103 -3.00 -7.91 8.36
C GLY A 103 -2.28 -8.02 7.02
N SER A 104 -1.97 -6.85 6.44
CA SER A 104 -1.20 -6.76 5.19
C SER A 104 0.29 -6.83 5.47
N TYR A 105 1.05 -7.38 4.52
CA TYR A 105 2.51 -7.28 4.51
C TYR A 105 2.91 -5.82 4.23
N LEU A 106 3.88 -5.33 5.00
CA LEU A 106 4.27 -3.91 4.97
C LEU A 106 5.69 -3.74 4.45
N ALA A 107 6.60 -4.61 4.87
CA ALA A 107 8.01 -4.52 4.50
C ALA A 107 8.65 -5.91 4.46
N VAL A 108 9.68 -6.06 3.64
CA VAL A 108 10.57 -7.23 3.67
C VAL A 108 12.01 -6.76 3.59
N LYS A 109 12.83 -7.24 4.52
CA LYS A 109 14.26 -6.94 4.57
C LYS A 109 15.06 -8.21 4.30
N ASN A 110 15.91 -8.17 3.29
CA ASN A 110 16.90 -9.20 3.01
C ASN A 110 18.23 -8.74 3.61
N HIS A 111 18.64 -9.37 4.71
CA HIS A 111 19.83 -8.97 5.46
C HIS A 111 21.10 -9.35 4.72
N THR A 112 21.08 -10.48 3.99
CA THR A 112 22.24 -10.94 3.20
C THR A 112 22.62 -9.97 2.09
N THR A 113 21.63 -9.28 1.49
CA THR A 113 21.87 -8.30 0.42
C THR A 113 21.66 -6.86 0.87
N GLU A 114 21.37 -6.63 2.16
CA GLU A 114 21.03 -5.34 2.75
C GLU A 114 19.87 -4.59 2.05
N GLN A 115 18.99 -5.33 1.36
CA GLN A 115 17.88 -4.74 0.62
C GLN A 115 16.62 -4.67 1.48
N LEU A 116 15.91 -3.55 1.42
CA LEU A 116 14.66 -3.31 2.15
C LEU A 116 13.57 -2.84 1.17
N PHE A 117 12.49 -3.60 1.11
CA PHE A 117 11.35 -3.36 0.26
C PHE A 117 10.14 -2.99 1.12
N PHE A 118 9.36 -2.00 0.69
CA PHE A 118 8.12 -1.58 1.32
C PHE A 118 6.96 -1.70 0.33
N ASP A 119 5.82 -2.19 0.79
CA ASP A 119 4.57 -1.98 0.06
C ASP A 119 4.06 -0.57 0.37
N GLU A 120 4.39 0.38 -0.50
CA GLU A 120 4.05 1.79 -0.34
C GLU A 120 2.54 2.02 -0.18
N ASN A 121 1.72 1.21 -0.86
CA ASN A 121 0.27 1.35 -0.83
C ASN A 121 -0.29 0.85 0.50
N GLU A 122 0.12 -0.35 0.93
CA GLU A 122 -0.35 -0.93 2.18
C GLU A 122 0.18 -0.16 3.39
N VAL A 123 1.44 0.29 3.36
CA VAL A 123 1.99 1.20 4.37
C VAL A 123 1.17 2.49 4.43
N SER A 124 0.92 3.17 3.30
CA SER A 124 0.13 4.41 3.32
C SER A 124 -1.29 4.21 3.88
N LYS A 125 -1.96 3.10 3.52
CA LYS A 125 -3.29 2.73 4.03
C LYS A 125 -3.32 2.42 5.53
N MET A 126 -2.18 2.08 6.13
CA MET A 126 -2.07 1.91 7.58
C MET A 126 -2.16 3.26 8.31
N PHE A 127 -1.65 4.34 7.73
CA PHE A 127 -1.58 5.66 8.38
C PHE A 127 -2.65 6.66 7.91
N LEU A 128 -3.17 6.48 6.69
CA LEU A 128 -4.15 7.38 6.10
C LEU A 128 -5.32 6.61 5.47
N ASN A 129 -6.54 6.94 5.88
CA ASN A 129 -7.75 6.44 5.22
C ASN A 129 -8.08 7.34 4.02
N LEU A 130 -7.63 6.93 2.83
CA LEU A 130 -7.84 7.64 1.56
C LEU A 130 -9.32 7.93 1.25
N TRP A 131 -10.24 7.06 1.67
CA TRP A 131 -11.67 7.28 1.43
C TRP A 131 -12.21 8.43 2.28
N LEU A 132 -11.86 8.45 3.57
CA LEU A 132 -12.20 9.56 4.46
C LEU A 132 -11.55 10.87 3.99
N GLN A 133 -10.31 10.79 3.50
CA GLN A 133 -9.61 11.93 2.89
C GLN A 133 -10.41 12.50 1.70
N GLY A 134 -10.87 11.63 0.80
CA GLY A 134 -11.69 12.00 -0.34
C GLY A 134 -12.99 12.67 0.06
N LEU A 135 -13.67 12.16 1.09
CA LEU A 135 -14.90 12.77 1.62
C LEU A 135 -14.67 14.17 2.21
N ILE A 136 -13.56 14.39 2.92
CA ILE A 136 -13.24 15.72 3.47
C ILE A 136 -13.02 16.72 2.33
N VAL A 137 -12.27 16.33 1.29
CA VAL A 137 -12.01 17.20 0.14
C VAL A 137 -13.30 17.47 -0.63
N LEU A 138 -14.10 16.43 -0.90
CA LEU A 138 -15.38 16.58 -1.58
C LEU A 138 -16.35 17.45 -0.79
N GLY A 139 -16.43 17.26 0.53
CA GLY A 139 -17.22 18.10 1.43
C GLY A 139 -16.79 19.56 1.41
N GLY A 140 -15.48 19.82 1.35
CA GLY A 140 -14.92 21.17 1.19
C GLY A 140 -15.33 21.83 -0.13
N VAL A 141 -15.25 21.09 -1.24
CA VAL A 141 -15.70 21.58 -2.56
C VAL A 141 -17.20 21.87 -2.55
N MET A 142 -18.01 20.93 -2.05
CA MET A 142 -19.47 21.10 -1.96
C MET A 142 -19.86 22.30 -1.07
N ALA A 143 -19.16 22.53 0.04
CA ALA A 143 -19.45 23.65 0.92
C ALA A 143 -19.31 25.00 0.20
N ILE A 144 -18.33 25.16 -0.69
CA ILE A 144 -18.12 26.38 -1.48
C ILE A 144 -19.31 26.66 -2.41
N PHE A 145 -19.87 25.63 -3.05
CA PHE A 145 -20.96 25.81 -4.01
C PHE A 145 -22.36 25.85 -3.38
N VAL A 146 -22.56 25.17 -2.24
CA VAL A 146 -23.89 25.01 -1.63
C VAL A 146 -24.15 26.04 -0.53
N ILE A 147 -23.11 26.44 0.21
CA ILE A 147 -23.27 27.22 1.45
C ILE A 147 -22.83 28.67 1.26
N SER A 148 -23.39 29.38 0.26
CA SER A 148 -23.26 30.84 0.04
C SER A 148 -21.95 31.47 0.58
N TYR A 149 -21.99 32.45 1.49
CA TYR A 149 -20.79 33.10 2.03
C TYR A 149 -19.98 32.23 3.01
N LEU A 150 -20.63 31.32 3.76
CA LEU A 150 -19.94 30.45 4.73
C LEU A 150 -19.07 29.39 4.05
N GLY A 151 -19.39 29.02 2.81
CA GLY A 151 -18.66 28.06 2.00
C GLY A 151 -17.21 28.48 1.75
N TYR A 152 -16.96 29.78 1.59
CA TYR A 152 -15.62 30.33 1.40
C TYR A 152 -14.74 30.26 2.66
N ILE A 153 -15.31 29.99 3.82
CA ILE A 153 -14.54 29.76 5.06
C ILE A 153 -14.44 28.25 5.33
N ILE A 154 -15.57 27.53 5.21
CA ILE A 154 -15.64 26.10 5.50
C ILE A 154 -14.82 25.29 4.50
N GLY A 155 -14.90 25.60 3.21
CA GLY A 155 -14.18 24.90 2.15
C GLY A 155 -12.66 24.91 2.36
N PRO A 156 -12.03 26.10 2.46
CA PRO A 156 -10.61 26.20 2.77
C PRO A 156 -10.23 25.57 4.12
N GLY A 157 -11.10 25.66 5.13
CA GLY A 157 -10.88 25.00 6.41
C GLY A 157 -10.79 23.47 6.29
N LEU A 158 -11.73 22.85 5.56
CA LEU A 158 -11.70 21.41 5.30
C LEU A 158 -10.51 21.00 4.43
N PHE A 159 -10.14 21.82 3.45
CA PHE A 159 -8.94 21.59 2.65
C PHE A 159 -7.66 21.65 3.50
N PHE A 160 -7.55 22.64 4.39
CA PHE A 160 -6.43 22.74 5.34
C PHE A 160 -6.36 21.54 6.27
N LEU A 161 -7.49 21.04 6.78
CA LEU A 161 -7.54 19.82 7.60
C LEU A 161 -7.09 18.59 6.81
N ALA A 162 -7.57 18.40 5.58
CA ALA A 162 -7.14 17.30 4.72
C ALA A 162 -5.63 17.36 4.44
N TRP A 163 -5.13 18.55 4.10
CA TRP A 163 -3.71 18.77 3.87
C TRP A 163 -2.87 18.49 5.11
N ARG A 164 -3.28 19.01 6.28
CA ARG A 164 -2.59 18.75 7.56
C ARG A 164 -2.55 17.26 7.88
N ARG A 165 -3.66 16.53 7.74
CA ARG A 165 -3.70 15.07 7.96
C ARG A 165 -2.74 14.34 7.01
N TRP A 166 -2.69 14.75 5.75
CA TRP A 166 -1.77 14.15 4.79
C TRP A 166 -0.31 14.38 5.18
N GLN A 167 0.05 15.60 5.58
CA GLN A 167 1.41 15.93 6.02
C GLN A 167 1.81 15.16 7.27
N THR A 168 0.91 15.03 8.26
CA THR A 168 1.17 14.22 9.45
C THR A 168 1.38 12.76 9.09
N ALA A 169 0.51 12.17 8.24
CA ALA A 169 0.67 10.79 7.82
C ALA A 169 1.96 10.55 7.03
N LYS A 170 2.40 11.51 6.20
CA LYS A 170 3.72 11.41 5.52
C LYS A 170 4.88 11.33 6.51
N LYS A 171 4.84 12.13 7.58
CA LYS A 171 5.85 12.10 8.65
C LYS A 171 5.81 10.77 9.40
N GLU A 172 4.63 10.34 9.85
CA GLU A 172 4.46 9.06 10.55
C GLU A 172 4.92 7.87 9.71
N VAL A 173 4.67 7.88 8.40
CA VAL A 173 5.16 6.86 7.47
C VAL A 173 6.69 6.91 7.35
N ALA A 174 7.30 8.10 7.28
CA ALA A 174 8.75 8.23 7.24
C ALA A 174 9.39 7.69 8.53
N ASP A 175 8.85 8.06 9.69
CA ASP A 175 9.28 7.59 11.00
C ASP A 175 9.12 6.07 11.13
N PHE A 176 8.01 5.52 10.63
CA PHE A 176 7.79 4.08 10.56
C PHE A 176 8.87 3.40 9.72
N LYS A 177 9.12 3.87 8.49
CA LYS A 177 10.14 3.30 7.60
C LYS A 177 11.53 3.37 8.21
N GLN A 178 11.86 4.48 8.87
CA GLN A 178 13.12 4.63 9.60
C GLN A 178 13.20 3.62 10.75
N SER A 179 12.13 3.45 11.53
CA SER A 179 12.10 2.47 12.60
C SER A 179 12.31 1.05 12.09
N ILE A 180 11.76 0.67 10.93
CA ILE A 180 12.01 -0.65 10.31
C ILE A 180 13.47 -0.81 9.87
N ARG A 181 14.12 0.26 9.40
CA ARG A 181 15.53 0.22 9.02
C ARG A 181 16.44 -0.03 10.21
N GLU A 182 16.14 0.62 11.33
CA GLU A 182 16.94 0.65 12.56
C GLU A 182 16.68 -0.52 13.51
N LEU A 183 15.60 -1.30 13.30
CA LEU A 183 15.30 -2.44 14.17
C LEU A 183 16.50 -3.43 14.17
N PRO A 184 17.13 -3.67 15.34
CA PRO A 184 18.14 -4.72 15.47
C PRO A 184 17.46 -6.08 15.32
N PHE A 185 18.18 -7.04 14.74
CA PHE A 185 17.71 -8.41 14.60
C PHE A 185 18.30 -9.24 15.74
N ASP A 186 17.42 -9.89 16.51
CA ASP A 186 17.76 -10.90 17.51
C ASP A 186 17.63 -12.31 16.89
#